data_AF-A0A3R9V360-F1
#
_entry.id   AF-A0A3R9V360-F1
#
_cell.length_a   1.000
_cell.length_b   1.000
_cell.length_c   1.000
_cell.angle_alpha   90.00
_cell.angle_beta   90.00
_cell.angle_gamma   90.00
#
_symmetry.space_group_name_H-M   'P 1'
#
loop_
_entity.id
_entity.type
_entity.pdbx_description
1 polymer ?
#
loop_
_entity_poly.entity_id
_entity_poly.type
_entity_poly.pdbx_seq_one_letter_code
_entity_poly.pdbx_strand_id
1 'polypeptide(L)'
;MIADRDSDGILTMMMHNNPDKGSPLRGKAMFDEVMGHFGDRVQGIQGIWVCGDNLGGFNEAVRGGASLVSAAKGTWTGRQAARYGLTRARIDEAVPRLDGDFQQVLAAFRR
;
A
#
# COMPACT_ATOMS: atom_id res chain seq x y z
N MET A 1 3.49 -9.93 -7.12
CA MET A 1 3.63 -8.47 -7.00
C MET A 1 3.83 -7.92 -8.40
N ILE A 2 3.02 -6.96 -8.83
CA ILE A 2 3.33 -6.12 -10.00
C ILE A 2 3.86 -4.80 -9.45
N ALA A 3 5.05 -4.41 -9.88
CA ALA A 3 5.67 -3.15 -9.54
C ALA A 3 6.07 -2.45 -10.85
N ASP A 4 5.44 -1.32 -11.15
CA ASP A 4 5.78 -0.47 -12.30
C ASP A 4 6.20 0.90 -11.79
N ARG A 5 7.24 1.47 -12.39
CA ARG A 5 7.73 2.81 -12.05
C ARG A 5 7.56 3.73 -13.24
N ASP A 6 6.75 4.75 -13.10
CA ASP A 6 6.57 5.77 -14.12
C ASP A 6 7.75 6.77 -14.18
N SER A 7 7.67 7.73 -15.10
CA SER A 7 8.66 8.79 -15.29
C SER A 7 8.75 9.76 -14.11
N ASP A 8 7.73 9.79 -13.24
CA ASP A 8 7.65 10.67 -12.08
C ASP A 8 8.26 10.03 -10.82
N GLY A 9 8.79 8.80 -10.96
CA GLY A 9 9.44 8.08 -9.86
C GLY A 9 8.44 7.50 -8.86
N ILE A 10 7.18 7.32 -9.26
CA ILE A 10 6.15 6.65 -8.47
C ILE A 10 6.21 5.15 -8.75
N LEU A 11 6.41 4.38 -7.69
CA LEU A 11 6.28 2.93 -7.76
C LEU A 11 4.81 2.55 -7.53
N THR A 12 4.15 2.08 -8.57
CA THR A 12 2.81 1.48 -8.46
C THR A 12 2.96 0.03 -8.02
N MET A 13 2.42 -0.32 -6.86
CA MET A 13 2.48 -1.67 -6.33
C MET A 13 1.10 -2.31 -6.28
N MET A 14 0.88 -3.34 -7.09
CA MET A 14 -0.24 -4.27 -6.93
C MET A 14 0.26 -5.53 -6.22
N MET A 15 -0.06 -5.64 -4.94
CA MET A 15 0.28 -6.82 -4.13
C MET A 15 -0.90 -7.79 -4.07
N HIS A 16 -0.92 -8.75 -5.00
CA HIS A 16 -1.67 -9.98 -4.81
C HIS A 16 -0.89 -10.90 -3.86
N ASN A 17 -1.44 -11.13 -2.67
CA ASN A 17 -1.00 -12.23 -1.82
C ASN A 17 -1.76 -13.48 -2.30
N ASN A 18 -1.09 -14.39 -3.00
CA ASN A 18 -1.65 -15.67 -3.44
C ASN A 18 -1.12 -16.77 -2.51
N PRO A 19 -1.77 -17.06 -1.37
CA PRO A 19 -1.28 -18.03 -0.40
C PRO A 19 -1.14 -19.44 -0.99
N ASP A 20 -1.94 -19.78 -2.00
CA ASP A 20 -1.99 -21.11 -2.62
C ASP A 20 -0.84 -21.42 -3.60
N LYS A 21 0.00 -20.42 -3.93
CA LYS A 21 1.11 -20.60 -4.89
C LYS A 21 2.50 -20.66 -4.25
N GLY A 22 2.60 -20.85 -2.93
CA GLY A 22 3.85 -21.24 -2.27
C GLY A 22 5.07 -20.42 -2.66
N SER A 23 4.94 -19.09 -2.84
CA SER A 23 6.09 -18.25 -3.13
C SER A 23 6.82 -17.92 -1.82
N PRO A 24 8.04 -18.44 -1.57
CA PRO A 24 8.76 -18.27 -0.30
C PRO A 24 9.33 -16.86 -0.11
N LEU A 25 9.17 -15.97 -1.10
CA LEU A 25 9.54 -14.56 -0.97
C LEU A 25 8.52 -13.84 -0.10
N ARG A 26 8.83 -13.74 1.20
CA ARG A 26 8.10 -12.89 2.16
C ARG A 26 7.98 -11.49 1.53
N GLY A 27 6.77 -10.96 1.35
CA GLY A 27 6.53 -9.68 0.64
C GLY A 27 7.43 -8.52 1.07
N LYS A 28 7.92 -8.56 2.32
CA LYS A 28 8.92 -7.64 2.86
C LYS A 28 10.27 -7.71 2.12
N ALA A 29 10.78 -8.91 1.83
CA ALA A 29 12.06 -9.07 1.13
C ALA A 29 11.99 -8.53 -0.30
N MET A 30 10.88 -8.77 -1.02
CA MET A 30 10.66 -8.18 -2.34
C MET A 30 10.55 -6.65 -2.27
N PHE A 31 9.85 -6.13 -1.26
CA PHE A 31 9.78 -4.68 -1.05
C PHE A 31 11.17 -4.09 -0.79
N ASP A 32 11.95 -4.74 0.09
CA ASP A 32 13.30 -4.31 0.43
C ASP A 32 14.24 -4.38 -0.80
N GLU A 33 14.09 -5.40 -1.65
CA GLU A 33 14.83 -5.56 -2.91
C GLU A 33 14.48 -4.46 -3.93
N VAL A 34 13.19 -4.17 -4.11
CA VAL A 34 12.72 -3.11 -5.03
C VAL A 34 13.20 -1.73 -4.56
N MET A 35 13.08 -1.45 -3.27
CA MET A 35 13.59 -0.20 -2.70
C MET A 35 15.11 -0.12 -2.75
N GLY A 36 15.82 -1.24 -2.60
CA GLY A 36 17.27 -1.31 -2.77
C GLY A 36 17.72 -1.09 -4.23
N HIS A 37 16.98 -1.64 -5.19
CA HIS A 37 17.28 -1.51 -6.62
C HIS A 37 17.09 -0.07 -7.13
N PHE A 38 15.99 0.57 -6.75
CA PHE A 38 15.71 1.95 -7.17
C PHE A 38 16.31 3.01 -6.24
N GLY A 39 16.60 2.66 -4.99
CA GLY A 39 17.24 3.52 -4.00
C GLY A 39 16.53 4.87 -3.83
N ASP A 40 17.32 5.93 -3.76
CA ASP A 40 16.83 7.31 -3.58
C ASP A 40 15.97 7.84 -4.72
N ARG A 41 15.90 7.12 -5.85
CA ARG A 41 15.04 7.49 -6.98
C ARG A 41 13.56 7.25 -6.70
N VAL A 42 13.22 6.47 -5.67
CA VAL A 42 11.80 6.29 -5.26
C VAL A 42 11.33 7.55 -4.53
N GLN A 43 10.43 8.30 -5.17
CA GLN A 43 9.82 9.49 -4.58
C GLN A 43 8.48 9.20 -3.90
N GLY A 44 7.86 8.07 -4.26
CA GLY A 44 6.66 7.61 -3.60
C GLY A 44 6.24 6.20 -3.99
N ILE A 45 5.27 5.68 -3.24
CA ILE A 45 4.63 4.39 -3.45
C ILE A 45 3.12 4.62 -3.55
N GLN A 46 2.51 4.06 -4.58
CA GLN A 46 1.06 4.01 -4.72
C GLN A 46 0.58 2.58 -4.46
N GLY A 47 -0.25 2.41 -3.42
CA GLY A 47 -0.96 1.18 -3.13
C GLY A 47 -2.33 1.19 -3.78
N ILE A 48 -2.63 0.17 -4.58
CA ILE A 48 -3.97 -0.09 -5.10
C ILE A 48 -4.51 -1.32 -4.35
N TRP A 49 -5.54 -1.14 -3.54
CA TRP A 49 -6.10 -2.18 -2.69
C TRP A 49 -7.55 -2.47 -3.10
N VAL A 50 -7.78 -3.64 -3.67
CA VAL A 50 -9.12 -4.15 -4.06
C VAL A 50 -9.53 -5.40 -3.28
N CYS A 51 -8.57 -6.02 -2.57
CA CYS A 51 -8.77 -7.16 -1.68
C CYS A 51 -7.52 -7.34 -0.77
N GLY A 52 -7.60 -8.28 0.19
CA GLY A 52 -6.47 -8.70 1.03
C GLY A 52 -6.20 -7.81 2.25
N ASP A 53 -5.13 -8.12 2.98
CA ASP A 53 -4.86 -7.60 4.33
C ASP A 53 -4.76 -6.07 4.43
N ASN A 54 -4.27 -5.39 3.39
CA ASN A 54 -4.23 -3.93 3.38
C ASN A 54 -5.63 -3.32 3.35
N LEU A 55 -6.54 -3.85 2.51
CA LEU A 55 -7.92 -3.37 2.44
C LEU A 55 -8.69 -3.76 3.70
N GLY A 56 -8.49 -4.99 4.20
CA GLY A 56 -9.09 -5.46 5.45
C GLY A 56 -8.70 -4.59 6.64
N GLY A 57 -7.39 -4.39 6.85
CA GLY A 57 -6.89 -3.55 7.94
C GLY A 57 -7.27 -2.08 7.79
N PHE A 58 -7.39 -1.56 6.57
CA PHE A 58 -7.92 -0.22 6.33
C PHE A 58 -9.38 -0.09 6.78
N ASN A 59 -10.25 -1.01 6.33
CA ASN A 59 -11.66 -1.02 6.69
C ASN A 59 -11.85 -1.17 8.20
N GLU A 60 -11.12 -2.08 8.85
CA GLU A 60 -11.14 -2.25 10.31
C GLU A 60 -10.76 -0.98 11.06
N ALA A 61 -9.69 -0.30 10.64
CA ALA A 61 -9.25 0.94 11.28
C ALA A 61 -10.27 2.06 11.11
N VAL A 62 -10.84 2.23 9.91
CA VAL A 62 -11.87 3.26 9.67
C VAL A 62 -13.14 2.97 10.48
N ARG A 63 -13.56 1.71 10.55
CA ARG A 63 -14.69 1.27 11.40
C ARG A 63 -14.43 1.54 12.88
N GLY A 64 -13.17 1.44 13.31
CA GLY A 64 -12.71 1.84 14.64
C GLY A 64 -12.60 3.35 14.86
N GLY A 65 -12.99 4.18 13.89
CA GLY A 65 -12.99 5.64 13.98
C GLY A 65 -11.71 6.32 13.50
N ALA A 66 -10.76 5.59 12.89
CA ALA A 66 -9.59 6.20 12.29
C ALA A 66 -9.96 7.03 11.06
N SER A 67 -9.26 8.14 10.83
CA SER A 67 -9.33 8.84 9.55
C SER A 67 -8.76 7.97 8.44
N LEU A 68 -9.20 8.16 7.19
CA LEU A 68 -8.73 7.40 6.03
C LEU A 68 -7.20 7.44 5.90
N VAL A 69 -6.59 8.61 6.12
CA VAL A 69 -5.13 8.78 6.07
C VAL A 69 -4.44 8.00 7.19
N SER A 70 -4.98 8.01 8.40
CA SER A 70 -4.42 7.25 9.53
C SER A 70 -4.54 5.74 9.28
N ALA A 71 -5.70 5.29 8.80
CA ALA A 71 -5.93 3.90 8.40
C ALA A 71 -4.94 3.46 7.32
N ALA A 72 -4.74 4.25 6.27
CA ALA A 72 -3.77 3.96 5.21
C ALA A 72 -2.33 3.82 5.74
N LYS A 73 -1.90 4.70 6.65
CA LYS A 73 -0.58 4.60 7.30
C LYS A 73 -0.42 3.35 8.15
N GLY A 74 -1.51 2.89 8.78
CA GLY A 74 -1.54 1.69 9.61
C GLY A 74 -1.44 0.37 8.84
N THR A 75 -1.71 0.38 7.53
CA THR A 75 -1.63 -0.82 6.67
C THR A 75 -0.21 -1.39 6.58
N TRP A 76 -0.06 -2.61 6.06
CA TRP A 76 1.27 -3.17 5.81
C TRP A 76 2.06 -2.30 4.82
N THR A 77 1.43 -1.86 3.73
CA THR A 77 2.07 -0.98 2.73
C THR A 77 2.49 0.35 3.35
N GLY A 78 1.63 0.99 4.14
CA GLY A 78 1.96 2.24 4.82
C GLY A 78 3.14 2.10 5.77
N ARG A 79 3.20 1.00 6.54
CA ARG A 79 4.33 0.70 7.43
C ARG A 79 5.62 0.41 6.67
N GLN A 80 5.57 -0.27 5.53
CA GLN A 80 6.77 -0.47 4.71
C GLN A 80 7.25 0.84 4.09
N ALA A 81 6.35 1.67 3.55
CA ALA A 81 6.70 2.98 3.01
C ALA A 81 7.37 3.88 4.06
N ALA A 82 6.85 3.87 5.30
CA ALA A 82 7.41 4.63 6.41
C ALA A 82 8.84 4.20 6.77
N ARG A 83 9.22 2.92 6.63
CA ARG A 83 10.61 2.45 6.84
C ARG A 83 11.63 3.14 5.93
N TYR A 84 11.17 3.67 4.79
CA TYR A 84 11.99 4.38 3.79
C TYR A 84 11.74 5.89 3.79
N GLY A 85 11.10 6.43 4.83
CA GLY A 85 10.85 7.87 4.98
C GLY A 85 9.66 8.40 4.18
N LEU A 86 8.88 7.53 3.52
CA LEU A 86 7.68 7.91 2.76
C LEU A 86 6.48 8.03 3.72
N THR A 87 6.49 9.06 4.57
CA THR A 87 5.55 9.20 5.70
C THR A 87 4.32 10.07 5.40
N ARG A 88 4.32 10.83 4.30
CA ARG A 88 3.16 11.62 3.87
C ARG A 88 2.22 10.73 3.08
N ALA A 89 1.03 10.50 3.63
CA ALA A 89 0.01 9.67 2.99
C ALA A 89 -1.13 10.55 2.45
N ARG A 90 -1.62 10.21 1.26
CA ARG A 90 -2.82 10.79 0.63
C ARG A 90 -3.71 9.66 0.16
N ILE A 91 -5.02 9.84 0.28
CA ILE A 91 -6.02 9.00 -0.36
C ILE A 91 -6.34 9.64 -1.70
N ASP A 92 -6.01 8.96 -2.78
CA ASP A 92 -6.34 9.42 -4.13
C ASP A 92 -7.75 8.94 -4.52
N GLU A 93 -8.15 7.75 -4.04
CA GLU A 93 -9.50 7.22 -4.21
C GLU A 93 -9.87 6.29 -3.03
N ALA A 94 -11.14 6.33 -2.62
CA ALA A 94 -11.71 5.36 -1.69
C ALA A 94 -13.17 5.11 -2.08
N VAL A 95 -13.45 3.93 -2.62
CA VAL A 95 -14.78 3.58 -3.16
C VAL A 95 -15.58 2.86 -2.08
N PRO A 96 -16.64 3.49 -1.54
CA PRO A 96 -17.41 2.92 -0.44
C PRO A 96 -18.34 1.79 -0.92
N ARG A 97 -18.68 0.89 0.01
CA ARG A 97 -19.75 -0.10 -0.07
C ARG A 97 -20.94 0.36 0.80
N LEU A 98 -22.09 -0.26 0.58
CA LEU A 98 -23.32 0.07 1.34
C LEU A 98 -23.21 -0.26 2.85
N ASP A 99 -22.30 -1.15 3.24
CA ASP A 99 -22.06 -1.54 4.63
C ASP A 99 -21.05 -0.63 5.36
N GLY A 100 -20.61 0.47 4.72
CA GLY A 100 -19.70 1.45 5.31
C GLY A 100 -18.21 1.12 5.15
N ASP A 101 -17.89 -0.08 4.66
CA ASP A 101 -16.54 -0.46 4.28
C ASP A 101 -16.18 0.07 2.88
N PHE A 102 -14.93 -0.12 2.45
CA PHE A 102 -14.49 0.20 1.09
C PHE A 102 -14.26 -1.07 0.27
N GLN A 103 -14.61 -1.01 -1.02
CA GLN A 103 -14.30 -2.08 -2.00
C GLN A 103 -12.99 -1.84 -2.74
N GLN A 104 -12.56 -0.57 -2.81
CA GLN A 104 -11.29 -0.19 -3.43
C GLN A 104 -10.73 1.04 -2.71
N VAL A 105 -9.41 1.05 -2.51
CA VAL A 105 -8.68 2.21 -1.98
C VAL A 105 -7.38 2.39 -2.78
N LEU A 106 -7.13 3.62 -3.24
CA LEU A 106 -5.87 4.06 -3.82
C LEU A 106 -5.22 5.04 -2.84
N ALA A 107 -4.04 4.68 -2.35
CA ALA A 107 -3.29 5.49 -1.40
C ALA A 107 -1.85 5.73 -1.89
N ALA A 108 -1.42 6.99 -1.88
CA ALA A 108 -0.06 7.38 -2.18
C ALA A 108 0.72 7.72 -0.91
N PHE A 109 1.96 7.24 -0.82
CA PHE A 109 2.92 7.49 0.25
C PHE A 109 4.16 8.18 -0.32
N ARG A 110 4.49 9.37 0.16
CA ARG A 110 5.60 10.21 -0.33
C ARG A 110 6.44 10.75 0.83
N ARG A 111 7.60 11.33 0.51
CA ARG A 111 8.45 12.07 1.46
C ARG A 111 7.77 13.33 2.00
#